data_AF-A0A7Y5XW57-F1
#
_entry.id   AF-A0A7Y5XW57-F1
#
_cell.length_a   1.000
_cell.length_b   1.000
_cell.length_c   1.000
_cell.angle_alpha   90.00
_cell.angle_beta   90.00
_cell.angle_gamma   90.00
#
_symmetry.space_group_name_H-M   'P 1'
#
loop_
_entity.id
_entity.type
_entity.pdbx_description
1 polymer ?
#
loop_
_entity_poly.entity_id
_entity_poly.type
_entity_poly.pdbx_seq_one_letter_code
_entity_poly.pdbx_strand_id
1 'polypeptide(L)' 'MRSLLALACLAALGAACAAGASPQETDRAQFRPRVLASGFSQPVFVTGARGEPGRLYVVEQPGTIQILQNGKRAGTLL' A
#
# COMPACT_ATOMS: atom_id res chain seq x y z
N MET A 1 -16.67 -45.73 33.02
CA MET A 1 -15.63 -44.81 33.55
C MET A 1 -14.50 -44.56 32.57
N ARG A 2 -13.83 -45.58 32.01
CA ARG A 2 -12.73 -45.41 31.03
C ARG A 2 -13.14 -44.71 29.72
N SER A 3 -14.35 -45.00 29.22
CA SER A 3 -14.90 -44.37 28.00
C SER A 3 -15.20 -42.87 28.17
N LEU A 4 -15.66 -42.47 29.36
CA LEU A 4 -15.93 -41.05 29.69
C LEU A 4 -14.64 -40.22 29.75
N LEU A 5 -13.56 -40.80 30.26
CA LEU A 5 -12.23 -40.18 30.28
C LEU A 5 -11.65 -39.98 28.87
N ALA A 6 -11.87 -40.94 27.96
CA ALA A 6 -11.41 -40.83 26.57
C ALA A 6 -12.12 -39.70 25.80
N LEU A 7 -13.44 -39.57 25.98
CA LEU A 7 -14.25 -38.50 25.40
C LEU A 7 -13.83 -37.11 25.92
N ALA A 8 -13.55 -36.99 27.23
CA ALA A 8 -13.06 -35.75 27.82
C ALA A 8 -11.68 -35.33 27.26
N CYS A 9 -10.79 -36.31 27.04
CA CYS A 9 -9.47 -36.07 26.46
C CYS A 9 -9.54 -35.59 25.01
N LEU A 10 -10.41 -36.20 24.21
CA LEU A 10 -10.65 -35.80 22.81
C LEU A 10 -11.26 -34.40 22.70
N ALA A 11 -12.21 -34.05 23.59
CA ALA A 11 -12.79 -32.71 23.64
C ALA A 11 -11.74 -31.64 24.03
N ALA A 12 -10.87 -31.95 25.00
CA ALA A 12 -9.80 -31.05 25.41
C ALA A 12 -8.76 -30.84 24.29
N LEU A 13 -8.42 -31.88 23.54
CA LEU A 13 -7.51 -31.78 22.40
C LEU A 13 -8.11 -30.94 21.25
N GLY A 14 -9.40 -31.09 20.98
CA GLY A 14 -10.11 -30.31 19.97
C GLY A 14 -10.16 -28.81 20.29
N ALA A 15 -10.35 -28.46 21.57
CA ALA A 15 -10.37 -27.06 22.01
C ALA A 15 -8.99 -26.39 21.93
N ALA A 16 -7.90 -27.13 22.20
CA ALA A 16 -6.54 -26.60 22.13
C ALA A 16 -6.10 -26.25 20.70
N CYS A 17 -6.54 -27.00 19.69
CA CYS A 17 -6.22 -26.72 18.29
C CYS A 17 -6.92 -25.46 17.74
N ALA A 18 -8.06 -25.07 18.31
CA ALA A 18 -8.79 -23.87 17.89
C ALA A 18 -8.27 -22.57 18.55
N ALA A 19 -7.55 -22.67 19.66
CA ALA A 19 -7.06 -21.51 20.42
C ALA A 19 -5.81 -20.83 19.81
N GLY A 20 -5.15 -21.46 18.84
CA GLY A 20 -3.97 -20.90 18.15
C GLY A 20 -4.29 -19.92 17.01
N ALA A 21 -5.56 -19.82 16.60
CA ALA A 21 -6.01 -18.91 15.55
C ALA A 21 -6.44 -17.55 16.13
N SER A 22 -5.53 -16.87 16.82
CA SER A 22 -5.75 -15.44 17.11
C SER A 22 -5.74 -14.66 15.79
N PRO A 23 -6.75 -13.82 15.49
CA PRO A 23 -6.69 -12.92 14.35
C PRO A 23 -5.42 -12.08 14.47
N GLN A 24 -4.44 -12.34 13.61
CA GLN A 24 -3.27 -11.49 13.51
C GLN A 24 -3.75 -10.21 12.85
N GLU A 25 -4.10 -9.21 13.67
CA GLU A 25 -4.29 -7.83 13.22
C GLU A 25 -3.00 -7.42 12.54
N THR A 26 -3.02 -7.59 11.22
CA THR A 26 -1.92 -7.15 10.39
C THR A 26 -2.07 -5.64 10.41
N ASP A 27 -1.30 -4.97 11.27
CA ASP A 27 -1.07 -3.52 11.21
C ASP A 27 -0.28 -3.22 9.93
N ARG A 28 -0.93 -3.49 8.79
CA ARG A 28 -0.52 -3.04 7.49
C ARG A 28 -0.77 -1.55 7.53
N ALA A 29 0.32 -0.78 7.57
CA ALA A 29 0.28 0.65 7.31
C ALA A 29 -0.72 0.90 6.18
N GLN A 30 -1.80 1.62 6.49
CA GLN A 30 -2.89 1.86 5.55
C GLN A 30 -2.42 2.89 4.51
N PHE A 31 -1.59 2.44 3.56
CA PHE A 31 -1.24 3.24 2.41
C PHE A 31 -2.48 3.39 1.54
N ARG A 32 -3.03 4.60 1.51
CA ARG A 32 -4.17 4.95 0.65
C ARG A 32 -3.65 5.91 -0.44
N PRO A 33 -3.30 5.40 -1.63
CA PRO A 33 -2.94 6.25 -2.74
C PRO A 33 -4.09 7.23 -3.04
N ARG A 34 -3.75 8.48 -3.32
CA ARG A 34 -4.68 9.47 -3.87
C ARG A 34 -4.17 9.94 -5.22
N VAL A 35 -5.07 10.15 -6.16
CA VAL A 35 -4.71 10.75 -7.44
C VAL A 35 -4.24 12.18 -7.18
N LEU A 36 -2.97 12.48 -7.53
CA LEU A 36 -2.40 13.82 -7.41
C LEU A 36 -2.59 14.63 -8.70
N ALA A 37 -2.38 14.00 -9.85
CA ALA A 37 -2.54 14.57 -11.18
C ALA A 37 -2.78 13.44 -12.21
N SER A 38 -3.34 13.78 -13.36
CA SER A 38 -3.64 12.84 -14.46
C SER A 38 -3.41 13.50 -15.83
N GLY A 39 -3.61 12.73 -16.91
CA GLY A 39 -3.50 13.21 -18.29
C GLY A 39 -2.07 13.31 -18.81
N PHE A 40 -1.15 12.49 -18.30
CA PHE A 40 0.21 12.38 -18.83
C PHE A 40 0.27 11.44 -20.04
N SER A 41 1.20 11.70 -20.95
CA SER A 41 1.47 10.86 -22.12
C SER A 41 2.64 9.92 -21.83
N GLN A 42 2.35 8.65 -21.52
CA GLN A 42 3.38 7.63 -21.26
C GLN A 42 4.46 8.10 -20.25
N PRO A 43 4.09 8.44 -19.00
CA PRO A 43 5.06 8.91 -18.01
C PRO A 43 6.06 7.79 -17.67
N VAL A 44 7.36 8.10 -17.74
CA VAL A 44 8.45 7.13 -17.50
C VAL A 44 9.18 7.37 -16.18
N PHE A 45 9.13 8.58 -15.64
CA PHE A 45 9.79 8.92 -14.38
C PHE A 45 9.12 10.12 -13.70
N VAL A 46 9.10 10.13 -12.36
CA VAL A 46 8.62 11.25 -11.55
C VAL A 46 9.62 11.52 -10.44
N THR A 47 10.01 12.79 -10.26
CA THR A 47 10.91 13.19 -9.18
C THR A 47 10.59 14.59 -8.64
N GLY A 48 11.13 14.90 -7.46
CA GLY A 48 11.17 16.25 -6.89
C GLY A 48 12.62 16.71 -6.74
N ALA A 49 12.87 17.99 -6.96
CA ALA A 49 14.19 18.58 -6.76
C ALA A 49 14.38 19.08 -5.32
N ARG A 50 15.59 18.91 -4.78
CA ARG A 50 15.96 19.49 -3.48
C ARG A 50 15.90 21.02 -3.58
N GLY A 51 15.18 21.66 -2.65
CA GLY A 51 15.01 23.12 -2.63
C GLY A 51 13.75 23.62 -3.34
N GLU A 52 12.96 22.73 -3.95
CA GLU A 52 11.72 23.09 -4.65
C GLU A 52 10.50 22.38 -4.04
N PRO A 53 10.10 22.74 -2.81
CA PRO A 53 9.01 22.06 -2.12
C PRO A 53 7.70 22.12 -2.92
N GLY A 54 7.04 20.97 -3.03
CA GLY A 54 5.79 20.82 -3.75
C GLY A 54 5.94 20.79 -5.28
N ARG A 55 7.15 20.94 -5.82
CA ARG A 55 7.40 20.79 -7.26
C ARG A 55 7.71 19.35 -7.63
N LEU A 56 7.06 18.86 -8.68
CA LEU A 56 7.34 17.56 -9.27
C LEU A 56 7.62 17.71 -10.77
N TYR A 57 8.53 16.88 -11.26
CA TYR A 57 8.90 16.78 -12.66
C TYR A 57 8.50 15.39 -13.15
N VAL A 58 7.62 15.34 -14.15
CA VAL A 58 7.15 14.11 -14.78
C VAL A 58 7.77 14.02 -16.16
N VAL A 59 8.66 13.05 -16.36
CA VAL A 59 9.25 12.75 -17.67
C VAL A 59 8.26 11.91 -18.46
N GLU A 60 7.92 12.35 -19.65
CA GLU A 60 7.04 11.65 -20.58
C GLU A 60 7.88 11.05 -21.72
N GLN A 61 7.52 9.84 -22.17
CA GLN A 61 8.23 9.13 -23.25
C GLN A 61 8.44 9.94 -24.55
N PRO A 62 7.52 10.85 -24.97
CA PRO A 62 7.74 11.73 -26.12
C PRO A 62 8.91 12.72 -26.00
N GLY A 63 9.56 12.81 -24.83
CA GLY A 63 10.72 13.69 -24.60
C GLY A 63 10.40 14.99 -23.86
N THR A 64 9.18 15.14 -23.34
CA THR A 64 8.75 16.33 -22.58
C THR A 64 8.85 16.12 -21.08
N ILE A 65 9.05 17.21 -20.33
CA ILE A 65 8.96 17.18 -18.86
C ILE A 65 7.81 18.08 -18.42
N GLN A 66 6.78 17.49 -17.81
CA GLN A 66 5.67 18.22 -17.21
C GLN A 66 6.04 18.66 -15.79
N ILE A 67 5.84 19.94 -15.49
CA ILE A 67 6.09 20.51 -14.17
C ILE A 67 4.77 20.60 -13.42
N LEU A 68 4.71 20.02 -12.23
CA LEU A 68 3.63 20.22 -11.28
C LEU A 68 4.08 21.10 -10.13
N GLN A 69 3.24 22.02 -9.68
CA GLN A 69 3.38 22.75 -8.42
C GLN A 69 2.18 22.42 -7.54
N ASN A 70 2.43 21.82 -6.37
CA ASN A 70 1.40 21.41 -5.42
C ASN A 70 0.29 20.56 -6.08
N GLY A 71 0.67 19.65 -6.98
CA GLY A 71 -0.23 18.77 -7.72
C GLY A 71 -0.91 19.39 -8.95
N LYS A 72 -0.68 20.68 -9.26
CA LYS A 72 -1.27 21.36 -10.42
C LYS A 72 -0.23 21.57 -11.52
N ARG A 73 -0.63 21.50 -12.79
CA ARG A 73 0.27 21.83 -13.92
C ARG A 73 0.74 23.28 -13.83
N ALA A 74 2.05 23.47 -13.89
CA ALA A 74 2.70 24.77 -13.85
C ALA A 74 3.44 25.11 -15.16
N GLY A 75 3.81 24.09 -15.95
CA GLY A 75 4.48 24.29 -17.23
C GLY A 75 4.99 22.99 -17.84
N THR A 76 5.70 23.13 -18.95
CA THR A 76 6.29 22.03 -19.72
C THR A 76 7.68 22.46 -20.19
N LEU A 77 8.66 21.57 -20.09
CA LEU A 77 9.96 21.71 -20.75
C LEU A 77 10.00 20.82 -21.99
N LEU A 78 10.61 21.32 -23.06
CA LEU A 78 10.73 20.71 -24.39
C LEU A 78 12.17 20.31 -24.70
#